data_AF-A0A916B5G6-F1
#
_entry.id   AF-A0A916B5G6-F1
#
_cell.length_a   1.000
_cell.length_b   1.000
_cell.length_c   1.000
_cell.angle_alpha   90.00
_cell.angle_beta   90.00
_cell.angle_gamma   90.00
#
_symmetry.space_group_name_H-M   'P 1'
#
loop_
_entity.id
_entity.type
_entity.pdbx_description
1 polymer ?
#
loop_
_entity_poly.entity_id
_entity_poly.type
_entity_poly.pdbx_seq_one_letter_code
_entity_poly.pdbx_strand_id
1 'polypeptide(L)'
;MFYFRSSEFVSDPVVVARNDNFVSLSSALEVDLTGQVCTDSMGYLFYSGIGDQVDFLRGSAMSKGGFSIVALPSTAQNGQISRIVPHLSEGAGVATTRGDVNFVITEYGIAELQGKGIYQRVMELAQIAHPKFREELIDVAREKHYIFSDQLPPTQDDLLFIEGYKSTLALPTGKTIEFRPLLPSDEFSYRNFFYSLQERTIYYRFFYKMRNFTHSVVQEQWASVDYRKNMSIIGLTRKGGHKEIVAIGTYAEEEKHCAEVAFVVREDFQGMRIGSYLLEELEKIAKENEYKGFTATVLSENAAMIRVFKKRYPHAETVASGGGEMNIHMDFDDAVGMTDQHSRGRGDVCIENS
;
A
#
# COMPACT_ATOMS: atom_id res chain seq x y z
N MET A 1 -33.54 -10.13 -20.44
CA MET A 1 -33.94 -9.25 -21.57
C MET A 1 -32.75 -8.35 -21.87
N PHE A 2 -32.27 -8.34 -23.11
CA PHE A 2 -31.18 -7.44 -23.53
C PHE A 2 -31.77 -6.20 -24.20
N TYR A 3 -31.15 -5.05 -23.98
CA TYR A 3 -31.62 -3.77 -24.53
C TYR A 3 -30.46 -3.02 -25.19
N PHE A 4 -30.58 -2.77 -26.49
CA PHE A 4 -29.56 -2.12 -27.31
C PHE A 4 -29.91 -0.65 -27.56
N ARG A 5 -28.91 0.24 -27.48
CA ARG A 5 -29.00 1.69 -27.70
C ARG A 5 -27.84 2.16 -28.60
N SER A 6 -27.91 3.37 -29.13
CA SER A 6 -26.82 3.96 -29.93
C SER A 6 -25.55 4.17 -29.09
N SER A 7 -24.38 4.16 -29.72
CA SER A 7 -23.10 4.46 -29.05
C SER A 7 -23.13 5.84 -28.39
N GLU A 8 -23.68 6.85 -29.06
CA GLU A 8 -23.85 8.20 -28.50
C GLU A 8 -24.58 8.19 -27.14
N PHE A 9 -25.58 7.32 -26.96
CA PHE A 9 -26.28 7.21 -25.68
C PHE A 9 -25.51 6.39 -24.64
N VAL A 10 -24.92 5.26 -25.06
CA VAL A 10 -24.26 4.31 -24.16
C VAL A 10 -22.94 4.88 -23.63
N SER A 11 -22.24 5.63 -24.46
CA SER A 11 -20.92 6.17 -24.17
C SER A 11 -20.95 7.59 -23.60
N ASP A 12 -22.10 8.30 -23.62
CA ASP A 12 -22.21 9.61 -22.98
C ASP A 12 -21.79 9.55 -21.49
N PRO A 13 -20.71 10.25 -21.07
CA PRO A 13 -20.23 10.23 -19.69
C PRO A 13 -21.30 10.61 -18.67
N VAL A 14 -22.23 11.51 -19.02
CA VAL A 14 -23.33 11.94 -18.14
C VAL A 14 -24.37 10.84 -17.99
N VAL A 15 -24.56 9.99 -18.99
CA VAL A 15 -25.43 8.81 -18.89
C VAL A 15 -24.75 7.73 -18.07
N VAL A 16 -23.47 7.45 -18.33
CA VAL A 16 -22.66 6.48 -17.58
C VAL A 16 -22.63 6.83 -16.09
N ALA A 17 -22.41 8.11 -15.75
CA ALA A 17 -22.30 8.60 -14.38
C ALA A 17 -23.58 8.44 -13.53
N ARG A 18 -24.73 8.19 -14.15
CA ARG A 18 -26.00 7.93 -13.42
C ARG A 18 -26.03 6.57 -12.73
N ASN A 19 -25.10 5.68 -13.09
CA ASN A 19 -24.95 4.39 -12.45
C ASN A 19 -24.01 4.55 -11.24
N ASP A 20 -24.48 4.26 -10.03
CA ASP A 20 -23.62 4.21 -8.84
C ASP A 20 -22.63 3.04 -8.95
N ASN A 21 -21.40 3.23 -8.47
CA ASN A 21 -20.30 2.26 -8.49
C ASN A 21 -19.95 1.75 -9.91
N PHE A 22 -20.02 2.62 -10.91
CA PHE A 22 -19.67 2.25 -12.27
C PHE A 22 -18.15 2.05 -12.39
N VAL A 23 -17.74 0.86 -12.85
CA VAL A 23 -16.32 0.52 -13.08
C VAL A 23 -16.06 0.43 -14.57
N SER A 24 -15.16 1.27 -15.07
CA SER A 24 -14.66 1.17 -16.43
C SER A 24 -13.38 0.34 -16.45
N LEU A 25 -13.31 -0.66 -17.32
CA LEU A 25 -12.11 -1.47 -17.53
C LEU A 25 -11.65 -1.30 -18.98
N SER A 26 -10.37 -1.02 -19.16
CA SER A 26 -9.79 -0.78 -20.47
C SER A 26 -8.36 -1.27 -20.58
N SER A 27 -7.86 -1.47 -21.79
CA SER A 27 -6.48 -1.89 -22.04
C SER A 27 -5.63 -0.74 -22.56
N ALA A 28 -4.30 -0.91 -22.48
CA ALA A 28 -3.33 0.07 -22.95
C ALA A 28 -2.14 -0.63 -23.59
N LEU A 29 -1.53 -0.03 -24.61
CA LEU A 29 -0.29 -0.48 -25.23
C LEU A 29 0.92 -0.13 -24.34
N GLU A 30 0.99 1.11 -23.89
CA GLU A 30 2.06 1.65 -23.04
C GLU A 30 1.48 2.53 -21.95
N VAL A 31 2.09 2.49 -20.77
CA VAL A 31 1.85 3.45 -19.68
C VAL A 31 3.18 4.04 -19.27
N ASP A 32 3.32 5.37 -19.29
CA ASP A 32 4.55 6.01 -18.84
C ASP A 32 4.60 6.21 -17.32
N LEU A 33 5.80 6.45 -16.77
CA LEU A 33 6.02 6.67 -15.33
C LEU A 33 5.28 7.88 -14.73
N THR A 34 4.70 8.75 -15.56
CA THR A 34 3.86 9.85 -15.10
C THR A 34 2.38 9.48 -15.07
N GLY A 35 2.00 8.34 -15.63
CA GLY A 35 0.64 7.82 -15.75
C GLY A 35 -0.07 8.21 -17.05
N GLN A 36 0.64 8.64 -18.10
CA GLN A 36 0.02 8.80 -19.41
C GLN A 36 -0.16 7.42 -20.05
N VAL A 37 -1.27 7.25 -20.75
CA VAL A 37 -1.66 5.95 -21.31
C VAL A 37 -1.82 6.09 -22.82
N CYS A 38 -1.07 5.27 -23.56
CA CYS A 38 -1.26 5.06 -24.99
C CYS A 38 -2.05 3.77 -25.23
N THR A 39 -3.04 3.82 -26.11
CA THR A 39 -3.95 2.68 -26.35
C THR A 39 -4.07 2.31 -27.82
N ASP A 40 -3.77 3.22 -28.74
CA ASP A 40 -4.10 3.09 -30.16
C ASP A 40 -2.91 2.99 -31.11
N SER A 41 -1.71 3.37 -30.65
CA SER A 41 -0.52 3.53 -31.50
C SER A 41 0.75 2.99 -30.85
N MET A 42 1.69 2.51 -31.67
CA MET A 42 3.07 2.27 -31.26
C MET A 42 3.97 3.24 -32.03
N GLY A 43 4.43 4.28 -31.34
CA GLY A 43 5.03 5.45 -31.97
C GLY A 43 4.09 6.02 -33.03
N TYR A 44 4.57 6.16 -34.27
CA TYR A 44 3.81 6.73 -35.38
C TYR A 44 2.83 5.75 -36.07
N LEU A 45 2.83 4.46 -35.70
CA LEU A 45 1.98 3.45 -36.31
C LEU A 45 0.67 3.26 -35.53
N PHE A 46 -0.45 3.57 -36.16
CA PHE A 46 -1.79 3.37 -35.59
C PHE A 46 -2.25 1.93 -35.81
N TYR A 47 -2.59 1.25 -34.71
CA TYR A 47 -3.14 -0.12 -34.71
C TYR A 47 -4.66 -0.11 -34.60
N SER A 48 -5.19 0.86 -33.87
CA SER A 48 -6.62 1.02 -33.64
C SER A 48 -6.98 2.50 -33.53
N GLY A 49 -8.07 2.83 -32.84
CA GLY A 49 -8.43 4.19 -32.46
C GLY A 49 -8.81 4.23 -30.99
N ILE A 50 -8.83 5.44 -30.44
CA ILE A 50 -9.16 5.72 -29.02
C ILE A 50 -10.53 5.12 -28.63
N GLY A 51 -11.48 5.08 -29.56
CA GLY A 51 -12.84 4.61 -29.33
C GLY A 51 -13.53 5.40 -28.21
N ASP A 52 -14.43 4.75 -27.49
CA ASP A 52 -15.23 5.35 -26.41
C ASP A 52 -14.56 5.19 -25.02
N GLN A 53 -13.32 4.69 -24.98
CA GLN A 53 -12.61 4.38 -23.73
C GLN A 53 -12.52 5.60 -22.81
N VAL A 54 -12.20 6.76 -23.37
CA VAL A 54 -12.08 8.03 -22.64
C VAL A 54 -13.42 8.45 -22.06
N ASP A 55 -14.52 8.17 -22.76
CA ASP A 55 -15.85 8.56 -22.32
C ASP A 55 -16.32 7.71 -21.14
N PHE A 56 -16.12 6.38 -21.21
CA PHE A 56 -16.40 5.49 -20.06
C PHE A 56 -15.50 5.80 -18.86
N LEU A 57 -14.25 6.17 -19.09
CA LEU A 57 -13.32 6.55 -18.04
C LEU A 57 -13.76 7.85 -17.33
N ARG A 58 -14.18 8.86 -18.09
CA ARG A 58 -14.74 10.09 -17.52
C ARG A 58 -16.06 9.84 -16.81
N GLY A 59 -16.94 9.06 -17.43
CA GLY A 59 -18.23 8.67 -16.86
C GLY A 59 -18.07 7.91 -15.53
N SER A 60 -17.07 7.02 -15.43
CA SER A 60 -16.78 6.31 -14.19
C SER A 60 -16.22 7.23 -13.10
N ALA A 61 -15.38 8.20 -13.45
CA ALA A 61 -14.89 9.21 -12.50
C ALA A 61 -16.01 10.12 -11.98
N MET A 62 -17.04 10.36 -12.79
CA MET A 62 -18.24 11.13 -12.41
C MET A 62 -19.28 10.30 -11.64
N SER A 63 -19.22 8.97 -11.73
CA SER A 63 -20.11 8.06 -11.01
C SER A 63 -19.82 8.08 -9.51
N LYS A 64 -20.89 8.05 -8.70
CA LYS A 64 -20.76 7.96 -7.24
C LYS A 64 -20.17 6.60 -6.86
N GLY A 65 -18.94 6.62 -6.35
CA GLY A 65 -18.19 5.39 -6.02
C GLY A 65 -17.62 4.68 -7.23
N GLY A 66 -17.69 5.29 -8.42
CA GLY A 66 -17.11 4.75 -9.64
C GLY A 66 -15.62 5.05 -9.77
N PHE A 67 -14.95 4.27 -10.62
CA PHE A 67 -13.53 4.43 -10.93
C PHE A 67 -13.17 3.74 -12.25
N SER A 68 -11.96 3.98 -12.73
CA SER A 68 -11.44 3.42 -13.98
C SER A 68 -10.19 2.56 -13.74
N ILE A 69 -10.10 1.46 -14.47
CA ILE A 69 -8.97 0.54 -14.49
C ILE A 69 -8.39 0.50 -15.89
N VAL A 70 -7.07 0.68 -15.97
CA VAL A 70 -6.25 0.39 -17.14
C VAL A 70 -5.46 -0.87 -16.87
N ALA A 71 -5.76 -1.96 -17.58
CA ALA A 71 -5.10 -3.25 -17.42
C ALA A 71 -4.20 -3.57 -18.62
N LEU A 72 -2.96 -3.96 -18.34
CA LEU A 72 -2.01 -4.38 -19.36
C LEU A 72 -1.04 -5.43 -18.80
N PRO A 73 -0.63 -6.43 -19.60
CA PRO A 73 0.57 -7.20 -19.31
C PRO A 73 1.75 -6.25 -19.07
N SER A 74 2.62 -6.58 -18.12
CA SER A 74 3.80 -5.78 -17.79
C SER A 74 4.83 -5.75 -18.92
N THR A 75 4.79 -6.75 -19.82
CA THR A 75 5.71 -6.89 -20.94
C THR A 75 5.00 -7.22 -22.26
N ALA A 76 5.74 -7.09 -23.37
CA ALA A 76 5.38 -7.60 -24.68
C ALA A 76 6.59 -8.30 -25.34
N GLN A 77 6.37 -8.86 -26.53
CA GLN A 77 7.38 -9.60 -27.30
C GLN A 77 8.09 -10.69 -26.46
N ASN A 78 7.31 -11.54 -25.79
CA ASN A 78 7.82 -12.62 -24.92
C ASN A 78 8.76 -12.12 -23.81
N GLY A 79 8.41 -11.01 -23.14
CA GLY A 79 9.18 -10.48 -22.01
C GLY A 79 10.38 -9.61 -22.41
N GLN A 80 10.52 -9.27 -23.70
CA GLN A 80 11.68 -8.51 -24.18
C GLN A 80 11.50 -7.00 -24.07
N ILE A 81 10.26 -6.51 -24.12
CA ILE A 81 9.97 -5.08 -23.97
C ILE A 81 9.03 -4.85 -22.79
N SER A 82 9.29 -3.82 -22.01
CA SER A 82 8.39 -3.36 -20.94
C SER A 82 7.23 -2.57 -21.55
N ARG A 83 6.04 -2.68 -20.93
CA ARG A 83 4.87 -1.85 -21.26
C ARG A 83 4.61 -0.75 -20.22
N ILE A 84 5.27 -0.84 -19.08
CA ILE A 84 5.51 0.33 -18.21
C ILE A 84 6.82 0.95 -18.69
N VAL A 85 6.75 2.18 -19.22
CA VAL A 85 7.87 2.82 -19.93
C VAL A 85 8.30 4.12 -19.25
N PRO A 86 9.55 4.58 -19.37
CA PRO A 86 9.98 5.85 -18.78
C PRO A 86 9.22 7.06 -19.32
N HIS A 87 8.96 7.05 -20.61
CA HIS A 87 8.13 7.98 -21.36
C HIS A 87 7.45 7.20 -22.48
N LEU A 88 6.28 7.66 -22.94
CA LEU A 88 5.64 7.07 -24.12
C LEU A 88 6.58 7.14 -25.33
N SER A 89 6.46 6.16 -26.22
CA SER A 89 7.21 6.13 -27.48
C SER A 89 7.01 7.41 -28.29
N GLU A 90 8.05 7.88 -28.97
CA GLU A 90 7.94 9.09 -29.80
C GLU A 90 6.86 8.92 -30.88
N GLY A 91 5.93 9.87 -30.96
CA GLY A 91 4.79 9.82 -31.87
C GLY A 91 3.56 9.08 -31.32
N ALA A 92 3.66 8.41 -30.16
CA ALA A 92 2.54 7.72 -29.55
C ALA A 92 1.43 8.69 -29.09
N GLY A 93 0.19 8.34 -29.37
CA GLY A 93 -1.00 9.09 -28.99
C GLY A 93 -1.35 8.92 -27.51
N VAL A 94 -1.47 10.03 -26.77
CA VAL A 94 -1.99 10.00 -25.40
C VAL A 94 -3.51 9.88 -25.45
N ALA A 95 -4.02 8.68 -25.18
CA ALA A 95 -5.46 8.42 -25.12
C ALA A 95 -6.05 8.80 -23.75
N THR A 96 -5.41 8.36 -22.67
CA THR A 96 -5.78 8.79 -21.30
C THR A 96 -4.66 9.64 -20.72
N THR A 97 -5.01 10.85 -20.28
CA THR A 97 -4.04 11.77 -19.69
C THR A 97 -3.68 11.35 -18.27
N ARG A 98 -2.53 11.83 -17.78
CA ARG A 98 -2.11 11.61 -16.39
C ARG A 98 -3.14 12.12 -15.37
N GLY A 99 -3.96 13.12 -15.72
CA GLY A 99 -4.98 13.68 -14.83
C GLY A 99 -6.20 12.77 -14.66
N ASP A 100 -6.46 11.92 -15.66
CA ASP A 100 -7.68 11.11 -15.74
C ASP A 100 -7.46 9.65 -15.28
N VAL A 101 -6.21 9.17 -15.29
CA VAL A 101 -5.89 7.78 -14.87
C VAL A 101 -6.11 7.57 -13.37
N ASN A 102 -6.85 6.52 -13.01
CA ASN A 102 -7.09 6.11 -11.62
C ASN A 102 -6.24 4.90 -11.24
N PHE A 103 -6.53 3.73 -11.79
CA PHE A 103 -5.80 2.50 -11.50
C PHE A 103 -5.10 1.96 -12.75
N VAL A 104 -3.87 1.48 -12.57
CA VAL A 104 -3.14 0.70 -13.57
C VAL A 104 -2.85 -0.67 -12.97
N ILE A 105 -3.14 -1.74 -13.71
CA ILE A 105 -3.00 -3.12 -13.23
C ILE A 105 -2.16 -3.92 -14.22
N THR A 106 -1.18 -4.66 -13.68
CA THR A 106 -0.42 -5.70 -14.37
C THR A 106 -0.53 -7.01 -13.61
N GLU A 107 0.11 -8.07 -14.13
CA GLU A 107 0.31 -9.32 -13.41
C GLU A 107 1.17 -9.21 -12.14
N TYR A 108 1.77 -8.04 -11.84
CA TYR A 108 2.57 -7.81 -10.63
C TYR A 108 1.88 -6.95 -9.57
N GLY A 109 0.65 -6.49 -9.83
CA GLY A 109 -0.16 -5.80 -8.84
C GLY A 109 -0.91 -4.59 -9.38
N ILE A 110 -1.29 -3.70 -8.45
CA ILE A 110 -2.17 -2.56 -8.68
C ILE A 110 -1.42 -1.27 -8.31
N ALA A 111 -1.33 -0.34 -9.25
CA ALA A 111 -0.88 1.03 -9.02
C ALA A 111 -2.09 1.97 -8.96
N GLU A 112 -2.32 2.58 -7.80
CA GLU A 112 -3.33 3.63 -7.64
C GLU A 112 -2.67 4.99 -7.92
N LEU A 113 -3.13 5.75 -8.90
CA LEU A 113 -2.48 7.00 -9.34
C LEU A 113 -3.30 8.25 -9.03
N GLN A 114 -4.58 8.09 -8.66
CA GLN A 114 -5.47 9.20 -8.38
C GLN A 114 -4.97 10.00 -7.17
N GLY A 115 -4.82 11.32 -7.34
CA GLY A 115 -4.37 12.22 -6.27
C GLY A 115 -2.90 12.07 -5.86
N LYS A 116 -2.11 11.22 -6.52
CA LYS A 116 -0.68 11.00 -6.24
C LYS A 116 0.21 11.95 -7.05
N GLY A 117 1.28 12.44 -6.41
CA GLY A 117 2.32 13.24 -7.08
C GLY A 117 3.21 12.40 -8.00
N ILE A 118 4.04 13.05 -8.83
CA ILE A 118 4.90 12.35 -9.81
C ILE A 118 5.82 11.32 -9.13
N TYR A 119 6.47 11.68 -8.03
CA TYR A 119 7.29 10.74 -7.25
C TYR A 119 6.53 9.45 -6.92
N GLN A 120 5.33 9.59 -6.34
CA GLN A 120 4.53 8.45 -5.91
C GLN A 120 4.06 7.62 -7.11
N ARG A 121 3.67 8.26 -8.21
CA ARG A 121 3.26 7.59 -9.45
C ARG A 121 4.39 6.75 -10.03
N VAL A 122 5.61 7.28 -10.06
CA VAL A 122 6.80 6.55 -10.51
C VAL A 122 6.99 5.31 -9.66
N MET A 123 6.96 5.44 -8.32
CA MET A 123 7.17 4.30 -7.43
C MET A 123 6.08 3.23 -7.58
N GLU A 124 4.82 3.63 -7.71
CA GLU A 124 3.68 2.71 -7.91
C GLU A 124 3.76 1.97 -9.26
N LEU A 125 4.05 2.69 -10.34
CA LEU A 125 4.16 2.11 -11.67
C LEU A 125 5.38 1.21 -11.81
N ALA A 126 6.53 1.62 -11.26
CA ALA A 126 7.73 0.80 -11.23
C ALA A 126 7.51 -0.49 -10.41
N GLN A 127 6.76 -0.41 -9.31
CA GLN A 127 6.45 -1.58 -8.48
C GLN A 127 5.62 -2.64 -9.24
N ILE A 128 4.69 -2.22 -10.11
CA ILE A 128 3.89 -3.15 -10.93
C ILE A 128 4.53 -3.45 -12.29
N ALA A 129 5.71 -2.91 -12.60
CA ALA A 129 6.47 -3.32 -13.77
C ALA A 129 7.10 -4.71 -13.57
N HIS A 130 7.46 -5.36 -14.67
CA HIS A 130 8.17 -6.63 -14.60
C HIS A 130 9.54 -6.45 -13.90
N PRO A 131 9.94 -7.35 -12.96
CA PRO A 131 11.16 -7.23 -12.16
C PRO A 131 12.41 -6.86 -12.96
N LYS A 132 12.58 -7.48 -14.14
CA LYS A 132 13.67 -7.21 -15.10
C LYS A 132 13.88 -5.73 -15.46
N PHE A 133 12.83 -4.91 -15.46
CA PHE A 133 12.89 -3.51 -15.92
C PHE A 133 12.78 -2.48 -14.77
N ARG A 134 12.56 -2.91 -13.52
CA ARG A 134 12.32 -1.99 -12.39
C ARG A 134 13.52 -1.07 -12.13
N GLU A 135 14.73 -1.60 -12.21
CA GLU A 135 15.97 -0.85 -12.01
C GLU A 135 16.15 0.23 -13.09
N GLU A 136 16.03 -0.15 -14.36
CA GLU A 136 16.13 0.78 -15.51
C GLU A 136 15.09 1.92 -15.42
N LEU A 137 13.84 1.60 -15.07
CA LEU A 137 12.79 2.60 -14.91
C LEU A 137 13.16 3.65 -13.84
N ILE A 138 13.76 3.19 -12.75
CA ILE A 138 14.17 4.04 -11.63
C ILE A 138 15.40 4.86 -12.01
N ASP A 139 16.38 4.28 -12.70
CA ASP A 139 17.54 5.01 -13.23
C ASP A 139 17.11 6.18 -14.11
N VAL A 140 16.21 5.94 -15.07
CA VAL A 140 15.69 7.01 -15.94
C VAL A 140 14.88 8.03 -15.14
N ALA A 141 14.07 7.60 -14.18
CA ALA A 141 13.32 8.53 -13.33
C ALA A 141 14.22 9.43 -12.47
N ARG A 142 15.37 8.91 -12.01
CA ARG A 142 16.41 9.70 -11.32
C ARG A 142 17.03 10.73 -12.26
N GLU A 143 17.40 10.32 -13.48
CA GLU A 143 17.96 11.20 -14.51
C GLU A 143 16.98 12.33 -14.88
N LYS A 144 15.68 12.02 -14.98
CA LYS A 144 14.63 13.00 -15.32
C LYS A 144 14.15 13.82 -14.12
N HIS A 145 14.73 13.64 -12.93
CA HIS A 145 14.34 14.32 -11.69
C HIS A 145 12.86 14.12 -11.31
N TYR A 146 12.28 12.97 -11.66
CA TYR A 146 10.94 12.59 -11.22
C TYR A 146 10.93 12.06 -9.77
N ILE A 147 12.07 11.48 -9.36
CA ILE A 147 12.34 10.96 -8.03
C ILE A 147 13.69 11.46 -7.51
N PHE A 148 13.98 11.22 -6.23
CA PHE A 148 15.26 11.60 -5.62
C PHE A 148 16.42 10.83 -6.25
N SER A 149 17.60 11.46 -6.34
CA SER A 149 18.78 10.88 -6.99
C SER A 149 19.33 9.64 -6.30
N ASP A 150 19.03 9.47 -5.02
CA ASP A 150 19.37 8.33 -4.17
C ASP A 150 18.20 7.34 -4.02
N GLN A 151 17.10 7.50 -4.76
CA GLN A 151 15.95 6.61 -4.69
C GLN A 151 16.32 5.19 -5.17
N LEU A 152 16.09 4.21 -4.30
CA LEU A 152 16.30 2.80 -4.59
C LEU A 152 15.14 2.19 -5.40
N PRO A 153 15.45 1.20 -6.26
CA PRO A 153 14.41 0.52 -7.03
C PRO A 153 13.54 -0.37 -6.13
N PRO A 154 12.27 -0.64 -6.53
CA PRO A 154 11.45 -1.63 -5.84
C PRO A 154 12.11 -3.02 -5.87
N THR A 155 11.76 -3.88 -4.91
CA THR A 155 12.19 -5.29 -4.87
C THR A 155 11.90 -6.00 -6.20
N GLN A 156 12.61 -7.10 -6.50
CA GLN A 156 12.32 -7.96 -7.64
C GLN A 156 11.26 -9.03 -7.34
N ASP A 157 10.85 -9.18 -6.08
CA ASP A 157 9.86 -10.15 -5.68
C ASP A 157 8.46 -9.83 -6.23
N ASP A 158 7.66 -10.88 -6.40
CA ASP A 158 6.22 -10.75 -6.65
C ASP A 158 5.51 -10.41 -5.33
N LEU A 159 4.87 -9.24 -5.32
CA LEU A 159 4.23 -8.68 -4.15
C LEU A 159 2.71 -8.90 -4.12
N LEU A 160 2.13 -9.64 -5.08
CA LEU A 160 0.69 -9.91 -5.09
C LEU A 160 0.15 -10.47 -3.77
N PHE A 161 0.95 -11.25 -3.04
CA PHE A 161 0.54 -11.83 -1.76
C PHE A 161 0.22 -10.78 -0.68
N ILE A 162 0.84 -9.59 -0.74
CA ILE A 162 0.66 -8.55 0.29
C ILE A 162 -0.76 -7.95 0.24
N GLU A 163 -1.46 -8.09 -0.89
CA GLU A 163 -2.86 -7.70 -1.03
C GLU A 163 -3.78 -8.46 -0.05
N GLY A 164 -3.43 -9.71 0.28
CA GLY A 164 -4.14 -10.54 1.26
C GLY A 164 -4.04 -10.02 2.70
N TYR A 165 -3.10 -9.11 2.99
CA TYR A 165 -2.91 -8.52 4.31
C TYR A 165 -3.68 -7.22 4.53
N LYS A 166 -4.55 -6.84 3.57
CA LYS A 166 -5.46 -5.70 3.74
C LYS A 166 -6.60 -6.07 4.68
N SER A 167 -6.87 -5.22 5.66
CA SER A 167 -7.93 -5.45 6.63
C SER A 167 -8.53 -4.13 7.11
N THR A 168 -9.63 -4.19 7.88
CA THR A 168 -10.30 -2.99 8.40
C THR A 168 -10.73 -3.18 9.84
N LEU A 169 -10.71 -2.09 10.61
CA LEU A 169 -11.20 -2.04 11.99
C LEU A 169 -12.24 -0.93 12.12
N ALA A 170 -13.46 -1.29 12.53
CA ALA A 170 -14.47 -0.33 12.94
C ALA A 170 -14.18 0.12 14.38
N LEU A 171 -14.06 1.43 14.59
CA LEU A 171 -13.86 2.03 15.90
C LEU A 171 -15.21 2.31 16.58
N PRO A 172 -15.27 2.34 17.93
CA PRO A 172 -16.47 2.74 18.67
C PRO A 172 -17.00 4.14 18.31
N THR A 173 -16.14 4.99 17.76
CA THR A 173 -16.48 6.35 17.30
C THR A 173 -17.25 6.37 15.98
N GLY A 174 -17.48 5.22 15.34
CA GLY A 174 -18.09 5.09 14.01
C GLY A 174 -17.12 5.33 12.85
N LYS A 175 -15.85 5.64 13.14
CA LYS A 175 -14.79 5.71 12.12
C LYS A 175 -14.30 4.31 11.77
N THR A 176 -13.87 4.13 10.53
CA THR A 176 -13.18 2.92 10.07
C THR A 176 -11.70 3.24 9.84
N ILE A 177 -10.82 2.34 10.28
CA ILE A 177 -9.40 2.36 9.95
C ILE A 177 -9.14 1.23 8.95
N GLU A 178 -8.50 1.56 7.85
CA GLU A 178 -8.01 0.61 6.87
C GLU A 178 -6.56 0.24 7.21
N PHE A 179 -6.24 -1.04 7.25
CA PHE A 179 -4.90 -1.54 7.44
C PHE A 179 -4.39 -2.15 6.15
N ARG A 180 -3.13 -1.85 5.82
CA ARG A 180 -2.44 -2.47 4.69
C ARG A 180 -0.92 -2.45 4.88
N PRO A 181 -0.17 -3.27 4.15
CA PRO A 181 1.27 -3.14 4.03
C PRO A 181 1.69 -1.73 3.61
N LEU A 182 2.76 -1.24 4.24
CA LEU A 182 3.45 -0.01 3.86
C LEU A 182 4.08 -0.19 2.48
N LEU A 183 3.91 0.79 1.59
CA LEU A 183 4.49 0.77 0.24
C LEU A 183 5.57 1.86 0.11
N PRO A 184 6.55 1.72 -0.79
CA PRO A 184 7.57 2.76 -1.02
C PRO A 184 6.98 4.14 -1.38
N SER A 185 5.82 4.17 -2.03
CA SER A 185 5.09 5.38 -2.40
C SER A 185 4.47 6.14 -1.21
N ASP A 186 4.44 5.53 -0.01
CA ASP A 186 3.90 6.13 1.21
C ASP A 186 4.86 7.11 1.87
N GLU A 187 5.96 7.45 1.20
CA GLU A 187 7.06 8.11 1.86
C GLU A 187 6.69 9.39 2.59
N PHE A 188 6.04 10.28 1.86
CA PHE A 188 5.59 11.55 2.39
C PHE A 188 4.53 11.35 3.48
N SER A 189 3.66 10.35 3.33
CA SER A 189 2.62 10.03 4.32
C SER A 189 3.24 9.54 5.63
N TYR A 190 4.25 8.67 5.56
CA TYR A 190 4.99 8.19 6.72
C TYR A 190 5.69 9.35 7.43
N ARG A 191 6.41 10.19 6.67
CA ARG A 191 7.13 11.35 7.21
C ARG A 191 6.19 12.35 7.88
N ASN A 192 5.06 12.64 7.24
CA ASN A 192 4.02 13.51 7.81
C ASN A 192 3.42 12.91 9.08
N PHE A 193 3.19 11.59 9.11
CA PHE A 193 2.77 10.90 10.32
C PHE A 193 3.79 11.04 11.44
N PHE A 194 5.07 10.79 11.18
CA PHE A 194 6.13 10.96 12.17
C PHE A 194 6.14 12.39 12.76
N TYR A 195 6.08 13.42 11.93
CA TYR A 195 6.04 14.81 12.39
C TYR A 195 4.73 15.21 13.09
N SER A 196 3.67 14.42 12.95
CA SER A 196 2.41 14.65 13.66
C SER A 196 2.41 14.14 15.10
N LEU A 197 3.39 13.29 15.46
CA LEU A 197 3.49 12.68 16.80
C LEU A 197 4.08 13.64 17.82
N GLN A 198 3.72 13.46 19.08
CA GLN A 198 4.36 14.15 20.19
C GLN A 198 5.76 13.58 20.46
N GLU A 199 6.67 14.42 20.98
CA GLU A 199 8.04 13.99 21.31
C GLU A 199 8.09 12.75 22.21
N ARG A 200 7.15 12.64 23.15
CA ARG A 200 7.04 11.47 24.05
C ARG A 200 6.72 10.18 23.30
N THR A 201 5.82 10.23 22.31
CA THR A 201 5.43 9.07 21.50
C THR A 201 6.57 8.63 20.60
N ILE A 202 7.30 9.59 20.00
CA ILE A 202 8.52 9.32 19.23
C ILE A 202 9.56 8.64 20.13
N TYR A 203 9.79 9.18 21.32
CA TYR A 203 10.75 8.63 22.27
C TYR A 203 10.41 7.18 22.67
N TYR A 204 9.13 6.87 22.91
CA TYR A 204 8.70 5.50 23.20
C TYR A 204 8.85 4.53 22.03
N ARG A 205 8.83 5.00 20.78
CA ARG A 205 8.95 4.13 19.59
C ARG A 205 10.40 3.89 19.16
N PHE A 206 11.26 4.90 19.31
CA PHE A 206 12.60 4.91 18.71
C PHE A 206 13.73 4.96 19.73
N PHE A 207 13.43 4.98 21.04
CA PHE A 207 14.40 5.01 22.15
C PHE A 207 15.41 6.17 22.11
N TYR A 208 15.20 7.14 21.21
CA TYR A 208 16.06 8.29 20.97
C TYR A 208 15.22 9.55 20.72
N LYS A 209 15.78 10.72 21.06
CA LYS A 209 15.26 12.03 20.60
C LYS A 209 15.63 12.23 19.13
N MET A 210 15.00 11.49 18.23
CA MET A 210 15.16 11.68 16.80
C MET A 210 14.43 12.97 16.39
N ARG A 211 15.18 14.06 16.15
CA ARG A 211 14.62 15.35 15.73
C ARG A 211 14.36 15.45 14.23
N ASN A 212 15.11 14.70 13.42
CA ASN A 212 15.04 14.75 11.96
C ASN A 212 14.83 13.35 11.38
N PHE A 213 13.71 13.16 10.67
CA PHE A 213 13.43 11.98 9.84
C PHE A 213 13.78 12.32 8.39
N THR A 214 15.01 12.00 7.98
CA THR A 214 15.54 12.31 6.64
C THR A 214 15.15 11.24 5.62
N HIS A 215 15.17 11.60 4.33
CA HIS A 215 14.92 10.68 3.21
C HIS A 215 15.79 9.41 3.28
N SER A 216 17.05 9.51 3.68
CA SER A 216 17.95 8.37 3.80
C SER A 216 17.54 7.37 4.89
N VAL A 217 17.14 7.84 6.08
CA VAL A 217 16.70 6.99 7.20
C VAL A 217 15.42 6.24 6.82
N VAL A 218 14.55 6.98 6.16
CA VAL A 218 13.29 6.53 5.61
C VAL A 218 13.50 5.43 4.57
N GLN A 219 14.43 5.66 3.64
CA GLN A 219 14.82 4.67 2.64
C GLN A 219 15.50 3.45 3.26
N GLU A 220 16.40 3.56 4.23
CA GLU A 220 17.02 2.38 4.86
C GLU A 220 15.98 1.45 5.53
N GLN A 221 14.88 1.99 6.03
CA GLN A 221 13.77 1.19 6.54
C GLN A 221 12.96 0.50 5.43
N TRP A 222 13.10 0.91 4.16
CA TRP A 222 12.33 0.44 3.00
C TRP A 222 13.13 -0.32 1.94
N ALA A 223 14.40 0.05 1.78
CA ALA A 223 15.39 -0.35 0.78
C ALA A 223 15.54 -1.87 0.66
N SER A 224 15.31 -2.54 1.79
CA SER A 224 15.46 -3.98 1.98
C SER A 224 14.22 -4.57 2.67
N VAL A 225 13.02 -4.03 2.36
CA VAL A 225 11.77 -4.67 2.79
C VAL A 225 11.59 -5.93 1.97
N ASP A 226 12.26 -6.98 2.42
CA ASP A 226 11.80 -8.34 2.25
C ASP A 226 10.55 -8.47 3.13
N TYR A 227 9.37 -8.35 2.52
CA TYR A 227 8.07 -8.44 3.22
C TYR A 227 7.87 -9.78 3.94
N ARG A 228 8.73 -10.79 3.75
CA ARG A 228 8.70 -12.02 4.55
C ARG A 228 9.45 -11.84 5.87
N LYS A 229 10.60 -11.17 5.83
CA LYS A 229 11.48 -10.95 6.99
C LYS A 229 11.15 -9.70 7.79
N ASN A 230 10.72 -8.66 7.09
CA ASN A 230 10.47 -7.33 7.61
C ASN A 230 9.08 -6.88 7.10
N MET A 231 8.08 -6.84 7.97
CA MET A 231 6.74 -6.40 7.59
C MET A 231 6.37 -5.12 8.33
N SER A 232 5.86 -4.14 7.60
CA SER A 232 5.24 -2.95 8.18
C SER A 232 3.80 -2.82 7.71
N ILE A 233 2.86 -2.76 8.66
CA ILE A 233 1.44 -2.49 8.42
C ILE A 233 1.12 -1.08 8.89
N ILE A 234 0.46 -0.30 8.03
CA ILE A 234 -0.04 1.03 8.36
C ILE A 234 -1.55 1.02 8.55
N GLY A 235 -2.02 1.77 9.54
CA GLY A 235 -3.42 2.11 9.73
C GLY A 235 -3.73 3.49 9.12
N LEU A 236 -4.71 3.55 8.24
CA LEU A 236 -5.12 4.73 7.49
C LEU A 236 -6.54 5.14 7.89
N THR A 237 -6.77 6.44 8.03
CA THR A 237 -8.12 7.00 8.21
C THR A 237 -8.40 8.09 7.18
N ARG A 238 -9.68 8.26 6.81
CA ARG A 238 -10.08 9.30 5.87
C ARG A 238 -10.34 10.62 6.60
N LYS A 239 -9.70 11.70 6.16
CA LYS A 239 -9.88 13.05 6.67
C LYS A 239 -9.90 14.05 5.52
N GLY A 240 -10.99 14.80 5.38
CA GLY A 240 -11.10 15.87 4.37
C GLY A 240 -10.90 15.41 2.92
N GLY A 241 -11.27 14.16 2.60
CA GLY A 241 -11.10 13.58 1.26
C GLY A 241 -9.80 12.78 1.05
N HIS A 242 -8.77 13.00 1.89
CA HIS A 242 -7.49 12.29 1.81
C HIS A 242 -7.36 11.21 2.90
N LYS A 243 -6.46 10.24 2.69
CA LYS A 243 -6.10 9.24 3.70
C LYS A 243 -4.85 9.73 4.46
N GLU A 244 -4.89 9.64 5.77
CA GLU A 244 -3.74 9.93 6.65
C GLU A 244 -3.36 8.66 7.42
N ILE A 245 -2.06 8.43 7.62
CA ILE A 245 -1.57 7.38 8.51
C ILE A 245 -1.84 7.81 9.95
N VAL A 246 -2.36 6.89 10.76
CA VAL A 246 -2.66 7.07 12.19
C VAL A 246 -1.98 6.04 13.07
N ALA A 247 -1.49 4.95 12.50
CA ALA A 247 -0.77 3.92 13.21
C ALA A 247 0.20 3.18 12.29
N ILE A 248 1.28 2.67 12.85
CA ILE A 248 2.24 1.81 12.16
C ILE A 248 2.65 0.71 13.13
N GLY A 249 2.58 -0.54 12.68
CA GLY A 249 3.16 -1.69 13.34
C GLY A 249 4.17 -2.36 12.43
N THR A 250 5.32 -2.74 12.99
CA THR A 250 6.41 -3.37 12.23
C THR A 250 6.92 -4.58 12.99
N TYR A 251 7.28 -5.65 12.26
CA TYR A 251 8.24 -6.63 12.76
C TYR A 251 9.46 -6.73 11.83
N ALA A 252 10.61 -7.11 12.39
CA ALA A 252 11.86 -7.35 11.66
C ALA A 252 12.58 -8.60 12.19
N GLU A 253 13.28 -9.34 11.33
CA GLU A 253 14.07 -10.52 11.73
C GLU A 253 15.18 -10.12 12.72
N GLU A 254 15.23 -10.74 13.90
CA GLU A 254 16.29 -10.53 14.90
C GLU A 254 17.11 -11.81 15.11
N GLU A 255 16.44 -12.90 15.50
CA GLU A 255 17.04 -14.23 15.67
C GLU A 255 16.28 -15.29 14.87
N LYS A 256 16.85 -16.47 14.70
CA LYS A 256 16.23 -17.55 13.91
C LYS A 256 14.87 -17.94 14.52
N HIS A 257 13.79 -17.68 13.78
CA HIS A 257 12.38 -17.89 14.16
C HIS A 257 11.80 -16.90 15.19
N CYS A 258 12.48 -15.81 15.54
CA CYS A 258 11.91 -14.71 16.32
C CYS A 258 12.09 -13.37 15.61
N ALA A 259 11.06 -12.52 15.68
CA ALA A 259 11.10 -11.19 15.08
C ALA A 259 10.92 -10.10 16.14
N GLU A 260 11.69 -9.02 16.05
CA GLU A 260 11.49 -7.85 16.88
C GLU A 260 10.26 -7.09 16.39
N VAL A 261 9.31 -6.80 17.28
CA VAL A 261 8.06 -6.12 16.96
C VAL A 261 7.95 -4.76 17.65
N ALA A 262 7.50 -3.75 16.90
CA ALA A 262 7.35 -2.40 17.42
C ALA A 262 6.20 -1.62 16.76
N PHE A 263 5.58 -0.72 17.54
CA PHE A 263 4.33 -0.05 17.15
C PHE A 263 4.32 1.41 17.56
N VAL A 264 3.59 2.20 16.77
CA VAL A 264 3.27 3.57 17.11
C VAL A 264 1.84 3.88 16.68
N VAL A 265 1.07 4.50 17.57
CA VAL A 265 -0.31 4.94 17.31
C VAL A 265 -0.39 6.41 17.69
N ARG A 266 -0.93 7.24 16.79
CA ARG A 266 -1.14 8.67 17.03
C ARG A 266 -2.03 8.89 18.25
N GLU A 267 -1.75 9.92 19.02
CA GLU A 267 -2.28 10.14 20.37
C GLU A 267 -3.82 10.23 20.38
N ASP A 268 -4.42 10.84 19.36
CA ASP A 268 -5.88 10.96 19.19
C ASP A 268 -6.59 9.64 18.87
N PHE A 269 -5.82 8.58 18.58
CA PHE A 269 -6.29 7.23 18.29
C PHE A 269 -5.88 6.19 19.35
N GLN A 270 -5.11 6.60 20.36
CA GLN A 270 -4.73 5.71 21.46
C GLN A 270 -5.94 5.30 22.32
N GLY A 271 -5.84 4.13 22.96
CA GLY A 271 -6.96 3.56 23.75
C GLY A 271 -8.09 2.96 22.91
N MET A 272 -8.05 3.05 21.57
CA MET A 272 -9.08 2.49 20.67
C MET A 272 -8.75 1.08 20.16
N ARG A 273 -7.94 0.31 20.90
CA ARG A 273 -7.50 -1.07 20.56
C ARG A 273 -6.66 -1.24 19.27
N ILE A 274 -6.28 -0.15 18.61
CA ILE A 274 -5.48 -0.21 17.36
C ILE A 274 -4.15 -0.93 17.53
N GLY A 275 -3.43 -0.68 18.63
CA GLY A 275 -2.17 -1.37 18.91
C GLY A 275 -2.34 -2.89 19.10
N SER A 276 -3.42 -3.31 19.80
CA SER A 276 -3.75 -4.73 19.93
C SER A 276 -4.12 -5.35 18.60
N TYR A 277 -4.88 -4.64 17.76
CA TYR A 277 -5.24 -5.11 16.43
C TYR A 277 -4.01 -5.28 15.53
N LEU A 278 -3.10 -4.30 15.50
CA LEU A 278 -1.84 -4.40 14.75
C LEU A 278 -0.99 -5.59 15.21
N LEU A 279 -0.90 -5.83 16.53
CA LEU A 279 -0.17 -6.98 17.06
C LEU A 279 -0.75 -8.31 16.56
N GLU A 280 -2.08 -8.45 16.55
CA GLU A 280 -2.75 -9.65 16.04
C GLU A 280 -2.55 -9.84 14.53
N GLU A 281 -2.64 -8.77 13.74
CA GLU A 281 -2.42 -8.86 12.29
C GLU A 281 -0.96 -9.19 11.96
N LEU A 282 0.01 -8.57 12.64
CA LEU A 282 1.43 -8.90 12.48
C LEU A 282 1.73 -10.33 12.91
N GLU A 283 1.13 -10.82 13.99
CA GLU A 283 1.29 -12.20 14.45
C GLU A 283 0.81 -13.21 13.39
N LYS A 284 -0.33 -12.95 12.75
CA LYS A 284 -0.83 -13.81 11.64
C LYS A 284 0.19 -13.88 10.51
N ILE A 285 0.69 -12.72 10.07
CA ILE A 285 1.67 -12.63 8.97
C ILE A 285 2.99 -13.30 9.38
N ALA A 286 3.46 -13.09 10.61
CA ALA A 286 4.68 -13.69 11.11
C ALA A 286 4.59 -15.22 11.19
N LYS A 287 3.42 -15.77 11.60
CA LYS A 287 3.14 -17.22 11.57
C LYS A 287 3.18 -17.78 10.15
N GLU A 288 2.59 -17.06 9.18
CA GLU A 288 2.65 -17.44 7.76
C GLU A 288 4.09 -17.43 7.22
N ASN A 289 4.96 -16.58 7.76
CA ASN A 289 6.39 -16.51 7.45
C ASN A 289 7.27 -17.37 8.39
N GLU A 290 6.69 -18.36 9.08
CA GLU A 290 7.40 -19.36 9.91
C GLU A 290 8.15 -18.83 11.14
N TYR A 291 7.78 -17.64 11.63
CA TYR A 291 8.20 -17.17 12.95
C TYR A 291 7.40 -17.85 14.05
N LYS A 292 8.03 -18.03 15.21
CA LYS A 292 7.47 -18.71 16.40
C LYS A 292 7.18 -17.77 17.56
N GLY A 293 7.71 -16.56 17.51
CA GLY A 293 7.52 -15.59 18.57
C GLY A 293 7.97 -14.20 18.17
N PHE A 294 7.63 -13.25 19.02
CA PHE A 294 8.11 -11.88 18.94
C PHE A 294 8.99 -11.53 20.13
N THR A 295 9.95 -10.65 19.88
CA THR A 295 10.68 -9.91 20.90
C THR A 295 10.27 -8.44 20.83
N ALA A 296 10.28 -7.74 21.95
CA ALA A 296 10.05 -6.29 21.95
C ALA A 296 10.90 -5.63 23.04
N THR A 297 11.71 -4.67 22.65
CA THR A 297 12.32 -3.73 23.59
C THR A 297 11.32 -2.63 23.90
N VAL A 298 11.05 -2.39 25.19
CA VAL A 298 10.05 -1.40 25.66
C VAL A 298 10.61 -0.62 26.84
N LEU A 299 10.43 0.70 26.87
CA LEU A 299 10.74 1.47 28.08
C LEU A 299 9.85 1.04 29.24
N SER A 300 10.44 0.84 30.42
CA SER A 300 9.74 0.37 31.61
C SER A 300 8.59 1.29 32.05
N GLU A 301 8.63 2.59 31.72
CA GLU A 301 7.55 3.54 32.00
C GLU A 301 6.39 3.46 30.99
N ASN A 302 6.54 2.74 29.87
CA ASN A 302 5.51 2.58 28.85
C ASN A 302 4.48 1.51 29.24
N ALA A 303 3.76 1.75 30.35
CA ALA A 303 2.75 0.85 30.88
C ALA A 303 1.60 0.56 29.88
N ALA A 304 1.39 1.42 28.88
CA ALA A 304 0.41 1.20 27.82
C ALA A 304 0.85 0.05 26.89
N MET A 305 2.08 0.08 26.38
CA MET A 305 2.60 -0.98 25.51
C MET A 305 2.79 -2.31 26.25
N ILE A 306 3.33 -2.27 27.48
CA ILE A 306 3.46 -3.49 28.30
C ILE A 306 2.08 -4.16 28.49
N ARG A 307 1.02 -3.37 28.66
CA ARG A 307 -0.36 -3.89 28.77
C ARG A 307 -0.88 -4.49 27.46
N VAL A 308 -0.53 -3.91 26.31
CA VAL A 308 -0.88 -4.48 25.00
C VAL A 308 -0.27 -5.87 24.86
N PHE A 309 1.02 -6.01 25.14
CA PHE A 309 1.74 -7.28 25.06
C PHE A 309 1.21 -8.30 26.07
N LYS A 310 1.17 -7.97 27.36
CA LYS A 310 0.69 -8.90 28.41
C LYS A 310 -0.78 -9.31 28.26
N LYS A 311 -1.59 -8.52 27.56
CA LYS A 311 -2.98 -8.90 27.28
C LYS A 311 -3.08 -9.97 26.19
N ARG A 312 -2.19 -9.94 25.19
CA ARG A 312 -2.12 -10.95 24.13
C ARG A 312 -1.32 -12.18 24.55
N TYR A 313 -0.26 -11.97 25.34
CA TYR A 313 0.69 -12.98 25.82
C TYR A 313 0.80 -12.92 27.36
N PRO A 314 -0.12 -13.56 28.10
CA PRO A 314 -0.16 -13.50 29.57
C PRO A 314 1.07 -14.10 30.25
N HIS A 315 1.76 -15.02 29.59
CA HIS A 315 2.95 -15.71 30.08
C HIS A 315 4.25 -15.21 29.43
N ALA A 316 4.20 -14.08 28.70
CA ALA A 316 5.39 -13.45 28.14
C ALA A 316 6.50 -13.22 29.18
N GLU A 317 7.71 -13.69 28.87
CA GLU A 317 8.88 -13.49 29.71
C GLU A 317 9.36 -12.03 29.62
N THR A 318 9.67 -11.43 30.75
CA THR A 318 10.17 -10.04 30.79
C THR A 318 11.53 -10.00 31.47
N VAL A 319 12.53 -9.53 30.74
CA VAL A 319 13.90 -9.34 31.23
C VAL A 319 14.20 -7.85 31.29
N ALA A 320 14.59 -7.35 32.46
CA ALA A 320 15.05 -5.97 32.57
C ALA A 320 16.37 -5.81 31.80
N SER A 321 16.41 -4.84 30.89
CA SER A 321 17.62 -4.41 30.21
C SER A 321 18.19 -3.18 30.92
N GLY A 322 19.48 -2.90 30.74
CA GLY A 322 20.10 -1.69 31.30
C GLY A 322 19.42 -0.41 30.78
N GLY A 323 19.46 0.67 31.56
CA GLY A 323 19.02 2.00 31.07
C GLY A 323 17.51 2.27 31.13
N GLY A 324 16.72 1.47 31.87
CA GLY A 324 15.27 1.66 32.01
C GLY A 324 14.43 0.95 30.95
N GLU A 325 15.07 0.11 30.14
CA GLU A 325 14.47 -0.72 29.11
C GLU A 325 14.07 -2.10 29.66
N MET A 326 13.10 -2.72 29.01
CA MET A 326 12.62 -4.06 29.31
C MET A 326 12.43 -4.82 28.00
N ASN A 327 13.05 -5.99 27.90
CA ASN A 327 12.86 -6.91 26.79
C ASN A 327 11.73 -7.86 27.14
N ILE A 328 10.77 -7.99 26.23
CA ILE A 328 9.60 -8.86 26.38
C ILE A 328 9.68 -9.93 25.29
N HIS A 329 9.70 -11.19 25.70
CA HIS A 329 9.65 -12.34 24.79
C HIS A 329 8.24 -12.92 24.77
N MET A 330 7.68 -13.08 23.57
CA MET A 330 6.28 -13.42 23.33
C MET A 330 6.21 -14.65 22.42
N ASP A 331 5.98 -15.82 23.01
CA ASP A 331 5.77 -17.07 22.28
C ASP A 331 4.37 -17.09 21.66
N PHE A 332 4.27 -17.43 20.37
CA PHE A 332 3.00 -17.52 19.65
C PHE A 332 2.05 -18.59 20.17
N ASP A 333 2.54 -19.57 20.91
CA ASP A 333 1.72 -20.60 21.57
C ASP A 333 1.03 -20.07 22.85
N ASP A 334 1.53 -18.97 23.43
CA ASP A 334 0.92 -18.26 24.57
C ASP A 334 -0.18 -17.26 24.14
N ALA A 335 -0.38 -17.07 22.83
CA ALA A 335 -1.26 -16.04 22.32
C ALA A 335 -2.74 -16.33 22.63
N VAL A 336 -3.37 -15.53 23.51
CA VAL A 336 -4.80 -15.67 23.86
C VAL A 336 -5.69 -14.79 23.01
N GLY A 337 -6.76 -15.36 22.44
CA GLY A 337 -7.74 -14.61 21.66
C GLY A 337 -8.43 -13.53 22.49
N MET A 338 -8.47 -12.28 22.02
CA MET A 338 -9.40 -11.31 22.56
C MET A 338 -10.80 -11.79 22.20
N THR A 339 -11.62 -12.12 23.20
CA THR A 339 -13.00 -12.60 23.01
C THR A 339 -13.74 -11.78 21.96
N ASP A 340 -14.25 -12.51 20.96
CA ASP A 340 -14.93 -12.02 19.79
C ASP A 340 -16.18 -11.23 20.18
N GLN A 341 -16.11 -9.92 20.06
CA GLN A 341 -17.27 -9.10 19.82
C GLN A 341 -16.94 -8.29 18.56
N HIS A 342 -17.51 -8.72 17.42
CA HIS A 342 -17.54 -8.06 16.10
C HIS A 342 -16.86 -8.78 14.91
N SER A 343 -16.81 -10.11 14.90
CA SER A 343 -16.67 -10.90 13.65
C SER A 343 -18.03 -11.14 12.98
N ARG A 344 -18.65 -10.09 12.41
CA ARG A 344 -19.68 -10.22 11.37
C ARG A 344 -19.42 -9.22 10.27
N GLY A 345 -18.63 -9.64 9.28
CA GLY A 345 -18.32 -8.81 8.12
C GLY A 345 -17.22 -9.33 7.20
N ARG A 346 -16.97 -10.65 7.14
CA ARG A 346 -16.29 -11.23 5.97
C ARG A 346 -17.37 -11.82 5.07
N GLY A 347 -17.68 -11.09 4.00
CA GLY A 347 -18.40 -11.66 2.86
C GLY A 347 -17.36 -12.39 2.02
N ASP A 348 -17.27 -13.70 2.20
CA ASP A 348 -16.55 -14.58 1.28
C ASP A 348 -17.30 -14.53 -0.06
N VAL A 349 -16.72 -13.87 -1.06
CA VAL A 349 -17.12 -14.04 -2.45
C VAL A 349 -16.36 -15.26 -2.96
N CYS A 350 -16.92 -16.44 -2.71
CA CYS A 350 -16.55 -17.65 -3.44
C CYS A 350 -16.99 -17.46 -4.89
N ILE A 351 -16.01 -17.30 -5.80
CA ILE A 351 -16.23 -17.50 -7.23
C ILE A 351 -16.26 -19.01 -7.44
N GLU A 352 -17.46 -19.60 -7.42
CA GLU A 352 -17.65 -20.94 -7.94
C GLU A 352 -17.61 -20.90 -9.47
N ASN A 353 -16.65 -21.61 -10.03
CA ASN A 353 -16.61 -21.94 -11.46
C ASN A 353 -17.81 -22.82 -11.82
N SER A 354 -18.57 -22.42 -12.84
CA SER A 354 -19.50 -23.27 -13.58
C SER A 354 -19.43 -22.93 -15.07
#